data_AF-A0A511TFN1-F1
#
_entry.id   AF-A0A511TFN1-F1
#
_cell.length_a   1.000
_cell.length_b   1.000
_cell.length_c   1.000
_cell.angle_alpha   90.00
_cell.angle_beta   90.00
_cell.angle_gamma   90.00
#
_symmetry.space_group_name_H-M   'P 1'
#
loop_
_entity.id
_entity.type
_entity.pdbx_description
1 polymer ?
#
loop_
_entity_poly.entity_id
_entity_poly.type
_entity_poly.pdbx_seq_one_letter_code
_entity_poly.pdbx_strand_id
1 'polypeptide(L)'
;MSEETPDVRMLAVFEANGFHFASVEEAWARARHLYPLLPSVVDRFPEERAHQVCADWLSRVSERIPDARPAAELFAQARSKTPPRQANVVASKLGDLRNAWVLGKKPAAAAFADAAGHLAEVWAARTSGEEDAETDAWDRSEEASAALVTAWVLNQGLGDKDKGARVQAREALTDLLREARAAKSLEQT
;
A
#
# COMPACT_ATOMS: atom_id res chain seq x y z
N MET A 1 2.96 -24.06 23.25
CA MET A 1 1.74 -23.84 22.45
C MET A 1 2.20 -23.08 21.21
N SER A 2 2.20 -23.71 20.05
CA SER A 2 2.60 -23.06 18.80
C SER A 2 1.59 -21.97 18.50
N GLU A 3 2.05 -20.73 18.32
CA GLU A 3 1.18 -19.62 17.94
C GLU A 3 0.52 -19.89 16.59
N GLU A 4 -0.79 -19.68 16.54
CA GLU A 4 -1.60 -19.93 15.36
C GLU A 4 -1.37 -18.80 14.36
N THR A 5 -0.59 -19.09 13.32
CA THR A 5 -0.33 -18.12 12.26
C THR A 5 -1.64 -17.86 11.46
N PRO A 6 -1.90 -16.66 10.93
CA PRO A 6 -2.89 -16.34 9.92
C PRO A 6 -2.83 -17.21 8.68
N ASP A 7 -1.68 -17.78 8.32
CA ASP A 7 -1.63 -18.77 7.24
C ASP A 7 -2.42 -20.02 7.64
N VAL A 8 -2.27 -20.46 8.89
CA VAL A 8 -3.05 -21.56 9.48
C VAL A 8 -4.52 -21.15 9.63
N ARG A 9 -4.83 -19.95 10.11
CA ARG A 9 -6.23 -19.47 10.25
C ARG A 9 -6.94 -19.31 8.90
N MET A 10 -6.27 -18.76 7.89
CA MET A 10 -6.84 -18.58 6.55
C MET A 10 -7.11 -19.93 5.88
N LEU A 11 -6.16 -20.86 5.94
CA LEU A 11 -6.38 -22.22 5.45
C LEU A 11 -7.53 -22.90 6.20
N ALA A 12 -7.59 -22.78 7.53
CA ALA A 12 -8.67 -23.32 8.33
C ALA A 12 -10.04 -22.73 7.95
N VAL A 13 -10.12 -21.42 7.69
CA VAL A 13 -11.35 -20.76 7.20
C VAL A 13 -11.76 -21.32 5.83
N PHE A 14 -10.80 -21.51 4.91
CA PHE A 14 -11.12 -22.08 3.60
C PHE A 14 -11.54 -23.54 3.68
N GLU A 15 -10.83 -24.36 4.45
CA GLU A 15 -11.18 -25.76 4.68
C GLU A 15 -12.56 -25.90 5.33
N ALA A 16 -12.86 -25.09 6.35
CA ALA A 16 -14.17 -25.07 7.00
C ALA A 16 -15.32 -24.69 6.04
N ASN A 17 -15.00 -24.01 4.94
CA ASN A 17 -15.96 -23.63 3.90
C ASN A 17 -15.84 -24.50 2.63
N GLY A 18 -15.11 -25.62 2.67
CA GLY A 18 -15.02 -26.58 1.57
C GLY A 18 -14.12 -26.15 0.41
N PHE A 19 -13.28 -25.12 0.60
CA PHE A 19 -12.28 -24.71 -0.36
C PHE A 19 -10.94 -25.35 -0.01
N HIS A 20 -10.30 -25.99 -1.00
CA HIS A 20 -9.03 -26.67 -0.82
C HIS A 20 -8.01 -26.07 -1.78
N PHE A 21 -6.80 -25.85 -1.29
CA PHE A 21 -5.70 -25.24 -2.03
C PHE A 21 -4.46 -26.12 -1.89
N ALA A 22 -3.65 -26.20 -2.95
CA ALA A 22 -2.44 -27.01 -2.98
C ALA A 22 -1.29 -26.39 -2.16
N SER A 23 -1.37 -25.10 -1.83
CA SER A 23 -0.42 -24.42 -0.95
C SER A 23 -1.04 -23.20 -0.25
N VAL A 24 -0.34 -22.71 0.78
CA VAL A 24 -0.60 -21.42 1.43
C VAL A 24 -0.56 -20.27 0.41
N GLU A 25 0.40 -20.26 -0.52
CA GLU A 25 0.44 -19.25 -1.59
C GLU A 25 -0.80 -19.29 -2.49
N GLU A 26 -1.31 -20.46 -2.86
CA GLU A 26 -2.50 -20.58 -3.71
C GLU A 26 -3.76 -20.07 -2.98
N ALA A 27 -3.93 -20.45 -1.72
CA ALA A 27 -5.01 -19.96 -0.87
C ALA A 27 -4.95 -18.43 -0.79
N TRP A 28 -3.77 -17.86 -0.56
CA TRP A 28 -3.56 -16.42 -0.50
C TRP A 28 -3.79 -15.70 -1.84
N ALA A 29 -3.51 -16.33 -2.97
CA ALA A 29 -3.80 -15.79 -4.30
C ALA A 29 -5.31 -15.72 -4.56
N ARG A 30 -6.07 -16.71 -4.06
CA ARG A 30 -7.54 -16.78 -4.19
C ARG A 30 -8.27 -15.93 -3.13
N ALA A 31 -7.67 -15.78 -1.96
CA ALA A 31 -8.13 -14.92 -0.85
C ALA A 31 -7.80 -13.45 -1.03
N ARG A 32 -7.06 -13.09 -2.08
CA ARG A 32 -6.52 -11.74 -2.27
C ARG A 32 -7.60 -10.65 -2.34
N HIS A 33 -8.83 -11.05 -2.65
CA HIS A 33 -10.03 -10.21 -2.63
C HIS A 33 -10.79 -10.23 -1.28
N LEU A 34 -10.46 -11.15 -0.39
CA LEU A 34 -11.07 -11.35 0.93
C LEU A 34 -10.23 -10.76 2.07
N TYR A 35 -8.93 -10.52 1.84
CA TYR A 35 -8.03 -9.89 2.80
C TYR A 35 -7.26 -8.75 2.15
N PRO A 36 -7.75 -7.50 2.27
CA PRO A 36 -7.01 -6.38 1.76
C PRO A 36 -5.84 -6.10 2.74
N LEU A 37 -4.68 -6.67 2.40
CA LEU A 37 -3.47 -6.64 3.24
C LEU A 37 -3.03 -5.20 3.56
N LEU A 38 -3.18 -4.27 2.61
CA LEU A 38 -2.81 -2.88 2.83
C LEU A 38 -3.66 -2.20 3.90
N PRO A 39 -5.02 -2.21 3.83
CA PRO A 39 -5.81 -1.63 4.92
C PRO A 39 -5.49 -2.19 6.29
N SER A 40 -5.23 -3.50 6.41
CA SER A 40 -4.86 -4.09 7.72
C SER A 40 -3.54 -3.53 8.30
N VAL A 41 -2.64 -3.07 7.43
CA VAL A 41 -1.41 -2.38 7.84
C VAL A 41 -1.71 -0.91 8.13
N VAL A 42 -2.47 -0.24 7.28
CA VAL A 42 -2.78 1.20 7.37
C VAL A 42 -3.67 1.52 8.57
N ASP A 43 -4.58 0.63 8.95
CA ASP A 43 -5.44 0.77 10.14
C ASP A 43 -4.62 0.85 11.44
N ARG A 44 -3.41 0.28 11.45
CA ARG A 44 -2.48 0.38 12.57
C ARG A 44 -1.73 1.71 12.63
N PHE A 45 -1.99 2.66 11.73
CA PHE A 45 -1.41 4.00 11.89
C PHE A 45 -1.94 4.66 13.18
N PRO A 46 -1.09 5.37 13.94
CA PRO A 46 0.26 5.80 13.62
C PRO A 46 1.38 4.91 14.22
N GLU A 47 1.19 3.60 14.32
CA GLU A 47 2.25 2.69 14.75
C GLU A 47 3.47 2.81 13.82
N GLU A 48 4.65 3.03 14.42
CA GLU A 48 5.93 3.17 13.70
C GLU A 48 6.17 2.03 12.70
N ARG A 49 5.82 0.82 13.12
CA ARG A 49 6.05 -0.40 12.35
C ARG A 49 5.17 -0.48 11.12
N ALA A 50 3.90 -0.09 11.24
CA ALA A 50 2.97 -0.02 10.13
C ALA A 50 3.48 0.97 9.08
N HIS A 51 3.92 2.16 9.50
CA HIS A 51 4.52 3.14 8.59
C HIS A 51 5.79 2.59 7.92
N GLN A 52 6.68 1.93 8.67
CA GLN A 52 7.88 1.32 8.09
C GLN A 52 7.55 0.26 7.03
N VAL A 53 6.48 -0.51 7.21
CA VAL A 53 6.03 -1.47 6.20
C VAL A 53 5.53 -0.76 4.95
N CYS A 54 4.68 0.27 5.09
CA CYS A 54 4.24 1.07 3.95
C CYS A 54 5.40 1.78 3.23
N ALA A 55 6.37 2.30 3.97
CA ALA A 55 7.54 2.97 3.39
C ALA A 55 8.47 1.98 2.65
N ASP A 56 8.73 0.80 3.22
CA ASP A 56 9.52 -0.25 2.56
C ASP A 56 8.79 -0.76 1.31
N TRP A 57 7.48 -0.96 1.39
CA TRP A 57 6.64 -1.34 0.27
C TRP A 57 6.71 -0.31 -0.86
N LEU A 58 6.45 0.98 -0.58
CA LEU A 58 6.54 2.04 -1.57
C LEU A 58 7.96 2.15 -2.17
N SER A 59 9.01 1.98 -1.37
CA SER A 59 10.40 1.94 -1.88
C SER A 59 10.58 0.84 -2.91
N ARG A 60 10.18 -0.41 -2.60
CA ARG A 60 10.27 -1.55 -3.52
C ARG A 60 9.46 -1.36 -4.79
N VAL A 61 8.27 -0.78 -4.69
CA VAL A 61 7.45 -0.48 -5.88
C VAL A 61 8.13 0.61 -6.72
N SER A 62 8.73 1.62 -6.09
CA SER A 62 9.39 2.72 -6.79
C SER A 62 10.61 2.29 -7.60
N GLU A 63 11.28 1.19 -7.23
CA GLU A 63 12.36 0.59 -8.02
C GLU A 63 11.88 0.05 -9.37
N ARG A 64 10.57 -0.18 -9.51
CA ARG A 64 9.94 -0.78 -10.70
C ARG A 64 9.22 0.26 -11.57
N ILE A 65 9.06 1.49 -11.08
CA ILE A 65 8.36 2.58 -11.78
C ILE A 65 9.33 3.75 -11.95
N PRO A 66 9.74 4.09 -13.19
CA PRO A 66 10.59 5.23 -13.47
C PRO A 66 10.05 6.51 -12.83
N ASP A 67 10.95 7.33 -12.32
CA ASP A 67 10.67 8.60 -11.64
C ASP A 67 9.87 8.49 -10.33
N ALA A 68 9.41 7.32 -9.87
CA ALA A 68 8.59 7.21 -8.67
C ALA A 68 9.34 7.39 -7.35
N ARG A 69 10.67 7.18 -7.35
CA ARG A 69 11.52 7.21 -6.14
C ARG A 69 11.36 8.46 -5.25
N PRO A 70 11.30 9.69 -5.78
CA PRO A 70 11.11 10.88 -4.95
C PRO A 70 9.82 10.86 -4.12
N ALA A 71 8.73 10.27 -4.64
CA ALA A 71 7.48 10.15 -3.89
C ALA A 71 7.60 9.15 -2.73
N ALA A 72 8.28 8.01 -2.94
CA ALA A 72 8.54 7.04 -1.87
C ALA A 72 9.42 7.65 -0.76
N GLU A 73 10.46 8.40 -1.15
CA GLU A 73 11.35 9.11 -0.23
C GLU A 73 10.61 10.21 0.54
N LEU A 74 9.67 10.92 -0.08
CA LEU A 74 8.81 11.89 0.60
C LEU A 74 7.90 11.23 1.63
N PHE A 75 7.20 10.14 1.27
CA PHE A 75 6.37 9.40 2.22
C PHE A 75 7.18 8.96 3.45
N ALA A 76 8.37 8.40 3.24
CA ALA A 76 9.24 7.96 4.35
C ALA A 76 9.60 9.10 5.33
N GLN A 77 9.61 10.36 4.89
CA GLN A 77 9.88 11.54 5.72
C GLN A 77 8.68 11.96 6.59
N ALA A 78 7.48 11.41 6.37
CA ALA A 78 6.28 11.75 7.15
C ALA A 78 6.45 11.44 8.65
N ARG A 79 7.35 10.51 8.98
CA ARG A 79 7.69 10.10 10.35
C ARG A 79 8.83 10.91 10.99
N SER A 80 9.43 11.90 10.32
CA SER A 80 10.60 12.59 10.89
C SER A 80 10.27 13.29 12.22
N LYS A 81 11.23 13.35 13.16
CA LYS A 81 11.08 13.85 14.54
C LYS A 81 10.79 15.37 14.67
N THR A 82 10.44 16.03 13.57
CA THR A 82 10.18 17.48 13.50
C THR A 82 8.66 17.71 13.42
N PRO A 83 8.15 18.92 13.70
CA PRO A 83 6.96 19.18 14.53
C PRO A 83 5.68 18.46 14.03
N PRO A 84 4.59 18.38 14.84
CA PRO A 84 3.35 17.60 14.57
C PRO A 84 2.68 17.78 13.20
N ARG A 85 3.11 18.75 12.38
CA ARG A 85 2.63 19.00 11.01
C ARG A 85 3.48 18.40 9.90
N GLN A 86 4.56 17.68 10.21
CA GLN A 86 5.44 17.10 9.19
C GLN A 86 4.68 16.17 8.22
N ALA A 87 3.76 15.37 8.74
CA ALA A 87 2.93 14.49 7.92
C ALA A 87 2.04 15.26 6.94
N ASN A 88 1.37 16.33 7.41
CA ASN A 88 0.59 17.23 6.56
C ASN A 88 1.43 17.90 5.47
N VAL A 89 2.65 18.34 5.81
CA VAL A 89 3.59 18.90 4.83
C VAL A 89 3.98 17.85 3.78
N VAL A 90 4.19 16.60 4.18
CA VAL A 90 4.51 15.51 3.26
C VAL A 90 3.32 15.19 2.33
N ALA A 91 2.10 15.08 2.87
CA ALA A 91 0.89 14.88 2.07
C ALA A 91 0.72 15.99 1.01
N SER A 92 0.86 17.26 1.42
CA SER A 92 0.83 18.40 0.50
C SER A 92 1.91 18.32 -0.59
N LYS A 93 3.16 18.00 -0.22
CA LYS A 93 4.26 17.86 -1.18
C LYS A 93 4.06 16.71 -2.17
N LEU A 94 3.41 15.62 -1.74
CA LEU A 94 3.04 14.52 -2.63
C LEU A 94 1.99 14.96 -3.65
N GLY A 95 1.01 15.77 -3.24
CA GLY A 95 0.06 16.42 -4.14
C GLY A 95 0.75 17.33 -5.17
N ASP A 96 1.71 18.14 -4.75
CA ASP A 96 2.49 19.00 -5.65
C ASP A 96 3.30 18.16 -6.66
N LEU A 97 3.96 17.10 -6.19
CA LEU A 97 4.75 16.20 -7.03
C LEU A 97 3.89 15.48 -8.07
N ARG A 98 2.71 15.00 -7.67
CA ARG A 98 1.70 14.44 -8.58
C ARG A 98 1.35 15.44 -9.67
N ASN A 99 1.00 16.69 -9.31
CA ASN A 99 0.63 17.73 -10.27
C ASN A 99 1.77 18.05 -11.25
N ALA A 100 3.01 18.13 -10.74
CA ALA A 100 4.19 18.34 -11.58
C ALA A 100 4.38 17.19 -12.60
N TRP A 101 4.15 15.94 -12.20
CA TRP A 101 4.26 14.79 -13.09
C TRP A 101 3.10 14.69 -14.10
N VAL A 102 1.90 15.12 -13.74
CA VAL A 102 0.80 15.28 -14.70
C VAL A 102 1.20 16.27 -15.81
N LEU A 103 1.71 17.45 -15.43
CA LEU A 103 2.19 18.45 -16.38
C LEU A 103 3.37 17.95 -17.22
N GLY A 104 4.27 17.17 -16.61
CA GLY A 104 5.40 16.52 -17.25
C GLY A 104 5.05 15.29 -18.09
N LYS A 105 3.77 14.93 -18.23
CA LYS A 105 3.28 13.74 -18.96
C LYS A 105 3.92 12.43 -18.45
N LYS A 106 4.06 12.30 -17.14
CA LYS A 106 4.56 11.10 -16.44
C LYS A 106 3.41 10.43 -15.66
N PRO A 107 2.44 9.82 -16.34
CA PRO A 107 1.19 9.40 -15.70
C PRO A 107 1.39 8.24 -14.71
N ALA A 108 2.35 7.34 -14.96
CA ALA A 108 2.70 6.28 -14.02
C ALA A 108 3.26 6.84 -12.70
N ALA A 109 4.21 7.78 -12.78
CA ALA A 109 4.76 8.46 -11.62
C ALA A 109 3.68 9.28 -10.89
N ALA A 110 2.84 10.01 -11.62
CA ALA A 110 1.72 10.76 -11.03
C ALA A 110 0.77 9.87 -10.22
N ALA A 111 0.36 8.71 -10.77
CA ALA A 111 -0.46 7.75 -10.05
C ALA A 111 0.25 7.15 -8.82
N PHE A 112 1.57 6.96 -8.89
CA PHE A 112 2.36 6.55 -7.73
C PHE A 112 2.38 7.61 -6.62
N ALA A 113 2.57 8.89 -6.97
CA ALA A 113 2.50 9.98 -5.99
C ALA A 113 1.11 10.10 -5.36
N ASP A 114 0.04 9.89 -6.13
CA ASP A 114 -1.34 9.83 -5.62
C ASP A 114 -1.47 8.76 -4.53
N ALA A 115 -0.97 7.55 -4.81
CA ALA A 115 -1.01 6.46 -3.85
C ALA A 115 -0.24 6.76 -2.55
N ALA A 116 0.97 7.30 -2.68
CA ALA A 116 1.74 7.73 -1.52
C ALA A 116 1.03 8.85 -0.75
N GLY A 117 0.34 9.75 -1.47
CA GLY A 117 -0.46 10.85 -0.92
C GLY A 117 -1.59 10.34 -0.03
N HIS A 118 -2.41 9.41 -0.51
CA HIS A 118 -3.49 8.79 0.29
C HIS A 118 -2.98 8.20 1.61
N LEU A 119 -1.86 7.47 1.57
CA LEU A 119 -1.27 6.91 2.78
C LEU A 119 -0.71 8.00 3.72
N ALA A 120 -0.12 9.06 3.16
CA ALA A 120 0.38 10.18 3.94
C ALA A 120 -0.74 10.97 4.61
N GLU A 121 -1.90 11.10 3.97
CA GLU A 121 -3.10 11.74 4.51
C GLU A 121 -3.64 10.97 5.72
N VAL A 122 -3.76 9.64 5.64
CA VAL A 122 -4.16 8.81 6.81
C VAL A 122 -3.14 8.94 7.94
N TRP A 123 -1.85 8.86 7.62
CA TRP A 123 -0.79 9.03 8.62
C TRP A 123 -0.86 10.42 9.28
N ALA A 124 -1.11 11.47 8.50
CA ALA A 124 -1.26 12.82 9.00
C ALA A 124 -2.46 12.95 9.94
N ALA A 125 -3.65 12.51 9.51
CA ALA A 125 -4.86 12.56 10.29
C ALA A 125 -4.74 11.81 11.63
N ARG A 126 -4.21 10.58 11.60
CA ARG A 126 -3.97 9.76 12.79
C ARG A 126 -2.94 10.36 13.74
N THR A 127 -1.91 11.03 13.22
CA THR A 127 -0.87 11.66 14.07
C THR A 127 -1.29 13.02 14.62
N SER A 128 -2.18 13.76 13.94
CA SER A 128 -2.73 15.04 14.41
C SER A 128 -4.01 14.90 15.23
N GLY A 129 -4.68 13.73 15.18
CA GLY A 129 -5.99 13.51 15.78
C GLY A 129 -7.13 14.17 15.00
N GLU A 130 -6.93 14.46 13.71
CA GLU A 130 -7.87 15.13 12.80
C GLU A 130 -8.54 14.13 11.84
N GLU A 131 -8.85 12.94 12.34
CA GLU A 131 -9.49 11.88 11.57
C GLU A 131 -10.96 12.23 11.24
N ASP A 132 -11.34 12.00 9.99
CA ASP A 132 -12.67 12.19 9.45
C ASP A 132 -12.99 11.14 8.37
N ALA A 133 -14.18 11.25 7.75
CA ALA A 133 -14.58 10.33 6.69
C ALA A 133 -13.68 10.42 5.44
N GLU A 134 -13.02 11.55 5.19
CA GLU A 134 -12.10 11.72 4.05
C GLU A 134 -10.72 11.14 4.35
N THR A 135 -10.43 10.74 5.58
CA THR A 135 -9.14 10.19 6.00
C THR A 135 -9.27 8.78 6.58
N ASP A 136 -10.40 8.12 6.31
CA ASP A 136 -10.63 6.73 6.69
C ASP A 136 -9.51 5.82 6.15
N ALA A 137 -8.95 5.02 7.05
CA ALA A 137 -7.80 4.18 6.77
C ALA A 137 -8.10 3.12 5.71
N TRP A 138 -9.33 2.59 5.70
CA TRP A 138 -9.74 1.57 4.74
C TRP A 138 -9.91 2.18 3.36
N ASP A 139 -10.75 3.21 3.25
CA ASP A 139 -11.06 3.86 1.96
C ASP A 139 -9.79 4.39 1.30
N ARG A 140 -8.94 5.10 2.05
CA ARG A 140 -7.67 5.62 1.53
C ARG A 140 -6.67 4.55 1.14
N SER A 141 -6.66 3.41 1.82
CA SER A 141 -5.81 2.30 1.42
C SER A 141 -6.32 1.59 0.16
N GLU A 142 -7.63 1.57 -0.09
CA GLU A 142 -8.20 1.09 -1.35
C GLU A 142 -7.83 2.04 -2.50
N GLU A 143 -7.96 3.35 -2.28
CA GLU A 143 -7.52 4.37 -3.24
C GLU A 143 -6.03 4.27 -3.55
N ALA A 144 -5.18 4.13 -2.51
CA ALA A 144 -3.74 3.93 -2.68
C ALA A 144 -3.42 2.67 -3.50
N SER A 145 -4.11 1.57 -3.21
CA SER A 145 -3.95 0.31 -3.95
C SER A 145 -4.37 0.47 -5.41
N ALA A 146 -5.51 1.11 -5.67
CA ALA A 146 -6.01 1.36 -7.01
C ALA A 146 -5.07 2.26 -7.82
N ALA A 147 -4.52 3.29 -7.17
CA ALA A 147 -3.55 4.21 -7.76
C ALA A 147 -2.23 3.51 -8.11
N LEU A 148 -1.69 2.65 -7.23
CA LEU A 148 -0.48 1.86 -7.56
C LEU A 148 -0.71 0.83 -8.67
N VAL A 149 -1.89 0.20 -8.72
CA VAL A 149 -2.25 -0.69 -9.83
C VAL A 149 -2.23 0.10 -11.14
N THR A 150 -2.81 1.30 -11.15
CA THR A 150 -2.79 2.20 -12.31
C THR A 150 -1.36 2.61 -12.67
N ALA A 151 -0.53 2.99 -11.69
CA ALA A 151 0.88 3.33 -11.90
C ALA A 151 1.65 2.18 -12.56
N TRP A 152 1.45 0.96 -12.06
CA TRP A 152 2.09 -0.25 -12.55
C TRP A 152 1.68 -0.61 -13.98
N VAL A 153 0.38 -0.53 -14.29
CA VAL A 153 -0.15 -0.84 -15.64
C VAL A 153 0.32 0.20 -16.65
N LEU A 154 0.26 1.49 -16.31
CA LEU A 154 0.72 2.58 -17.18
C LEU A 154 2.22 2.51 -17.44
N ASN A 155 3.01 2.11 -16.45
CA ASN A 155 4.45 1.90 -16.60
C ASN A 155 4.80 0.86 -17.68
N GLN A 156 3.93 -0.14 -17.87
CA GLN A 156 4.11 -1.16 -18.92
C GLN A 156 3.65 -0.68 -20.31
N GLY A 157 3.20 0.57 -20.44
CA GLY A 157 2.61 1.09 -21.68
C GLY A 157 1.24 0.48 -21.99
N LEU A 158 0.60 -0.18 -21.02
CA LEU A 158 -0.71 -0.79 -21.17
C LEU A 158 -1.81 0.20 -20.82
N GLY A 159 -3.01 -0.02 -21.41
CA GLY A 159 -4.18 0.78 -21.08
C GLY A 159 -4.62 0.57 -19.62
N ASP A 160 -4.97 1.65 -18.94
CA ASP A 160 -5.43 1.66 -17.53
C ASP A 160 -6.60 0.71 -17.24
N LYS A 161 -7.39 0.37 -18.26
CA LYS A 161 -8.55 -0.54 -18.23
C LYS A 161 -8.25 -1.99 -18.63
N ASP A 162 -7.00 -2.34 -18.90
CA ASP A 162 -6.64 -3.73 -19.19
C ASP A 162 -6.86 -4.60 -17.94
N LYS A 163 -7.90 -5.44 -17.99
CA LYS A 163 -8.29 -6.27 -16.85
C LYS A 163 -7.21 -7.28 -16.46
N GLY A 164 -6.52 -7.86 -17.44
CA GLY A 164 -5.46 -8.86 -17.20
C GLY A 164 -4.24 -8.21 -16.55
N ALA A 165 -3.79 -7.08 -17.10
CA ALA A 165 -2.67 -6.32 -16.55
C ALA A 165 -2.95 -5.81 -15.12
N ARG A 166 -4.20 -5.36 -14.85
CA ARG A 166 -4.59 -4.94 -13.50
C ARG A 166 -4.59 -6.09 -12.49
N VAL A 167 -4.96 -7.30 -12.89
CA VAL A 167 -4.86 -8.48 -12.02
C VAL A 167 -3.38 -8.74 -11.71
N GLN A 168 -2.54 -8.88 -12.72
CA GLN A 168 -1.10 -9.11 -12.53
C GLN A 168 -0.43 -8.02 -11.69
N ALA A 169 -0.80 -6.75 -11.87
CA ALA A 169 -0.32 -5.64 -11.06
C ALA A 169 -0.72 -5.78 -9.58
N ARG A 170 -2.00 -6.08 -9.29
CA ARG A 170 -2.44 -6.34 -7.91
C ARG A 170 -1.68 -7.49 -7.28
N GLU A 171 -1.39 -8.51 -8.08
CA GLU A 171 -0.63 -9.65 -7.60
C GLU A 171 0.79 -9.24 -7.19
N ALA A 172 1.54 -8.67 -8.13
CA ALA A 172 2.90 -8.21 -7.88
C ALA A 172 3.00 -7.20 -6.71
N LEU A 173 2.05 -6.26 -6.61
CA LEU A 173 2.01 -5.27 -5.54
C LEU A 173 1.75 -5.89 -4.17
N THR A 174 0.87 -6.88 -4.10
CA THR A 174 0.57 -7.57 -2.84
C THR A 174 1.76 -8.43 -2.40
N ASP A 175 2.47 -9.08 -3.33
CA ASP A 175 3.65 -9.87 -2.98
C ASP A 175 4.77 -8.98 -2.44
N LEU A 176 4.98 -7.81 -3.05
CA LEU A 176 5.87 -6.78 -2.48
C LEU A 176 5.47 -6.33 -1.07
N LEU A 177 4.16 -6.20 -0.81
CA LEU A 177 3.68 -5.82 0.51
C LEU A 177 3.91 -6.92 1.54
N ARG A 178 3.75 -8.20 1.15
CA ARG A 178 4.09 -9.36 1.99
C ARG A 178 5.58 -9.38 2.30
N GLU A 179 6.44 -9.16 1.31
CA GLU A 179 7.90 -9.06 1.52
C GLU A 179 8.26 -7.93 2.49
N ALA A 180 7.69 -6.73 2.30
CA ALA A 180 7.90 -5.59 3.18
C ALA A 180 7.44 -5.90 4.62
N ARG A 181 6.28 -6.52 4.78
CA ARG A 181 5.74 -6.93 6.09
C ARG A 181 6.61 -7.97 6.78
N ALA A 182 7.07 -8.99 6.04
CA ALA A 182 7.94 -10.04 6.56
C ALA A 182 9.30 -9.49 6.99
N ALA A 183 9.89 -8.59 6.19
CA ALA A 183 11.16 -7.94 6.49
C ALA A 183 11.12 -7.05 7.75
N LYS A 184 9.92 -6.59 8.15
CA LYS A 184 9.72 -5.82 9.38
C LYS A 184 9.12 -6.64 10.52
N SER A 185 8.96 -7.96 10.37
CA SER A 185 8.42 -8.92 11.35
C SER A 185 7.12 -8.49 12.04
N LEU A 186 6.14 -7.87 11.35
CA LEU A 186 4.80 -7.63 11.92
C LEU A 186 4.15 -8.99 12.28
N GLU A 187 4.54 -9.54 13.42
CA GLU A 187 4.00 -10.75 14.01
C GLU A 187 2.53 -10.52 14.25
N GLN A 188 1.81 -11.59 14.00
CA GLN A 188 0.39 -11.58 13.74
C GLN A 188 -0.34 -11.59 15.08
N THR A 189 -0.41 -10.42 15.72
CA THR A 189 -1.37 -10.16 16.78
C THR A 189 -2.78 -10.36 16.25
#